data_AF-A0AAD7PAF1-F1
#
_entry.id   AF-A0AAD7PAF1-F1
#
_cell.length_a   1.000
_cell.length_b   1.000
_cell.length_c   1.000
_cell.angle_alpha   90.00
_cell.angle_beta   90.00
_cell.angle_gamma   90.00
#
_symmetry.space_group_name_H-M   'P 1'
#
loop_
_entity.id
_entity.type
_entity.pdbx_description
1 polymer ?
#
loop_
_entity_poly.entity_id
_entity_poly.type
_entity_poly.pdbx_seq_one_letter_code
_entity_poly.pdbx_strand_id
1 'polypeptide(L)'
;MSGVWVFDKNGVARLITNPTKESFEQKEPPFPGTATAPGARPRVLVYLPTNQVINSYSQLEQRLGELGWTRYQNSNRPDLLQFHRSEKSAHLISLPKDFANFKPLHMYDIVVKNRSFFQVSDPTTVSSSSPSI
;
A
#
# COMPACT_ATOMS: atom_id res chain seq x y z
N MET A 1 7.39 -12.51 -25.96
CA MET A 1 7.05 -13.85 -25.44
C MET A 1 6.91 -13.78 -23.93
N SER A 2 5.74 -13.41 -23.41
CA SER A 2 5.47 -13.38 -21.96
C SER A 2 4.02 -13.75 -21.72
N GLY A 3 3.77 -14.87 -21.07
CA GLY A 3 2.46 -15.38 -20.69
C GLY A 3 2.61 -16.57 -19.76
N VAL A 4 1.70 -16.72 -18.81
CA VAL A 4 1.72 -17.82 -17.82
C VAL A 4 0.76 -18.91 -18.31
N TRP A 5 1.25 -20.14 -18.36
CA TRP A 5 0.40 -21.30 -18.65
C TRP A 5 -0.30 -21.76 -17.36
N VAL A 6 -1.62 -21.89 -17.42
CA VAL A 6 -2.45 -22.44 -16.33
C VAL A 6 -3.07 -23.73 -16.81
N PHE A 7 -3.06 -24.75 -15.94
CA PHE A 7 -3.65 -26.05 -16.21
C PHE A 7 -4.89 -26.24 -15.34
N ASP A 8 -6.04 -26.44 -15.98
CA ASP A 8 -7.28 -26.77 -15.29
C ASP A 8 -7.28 -28.24 -14.85
N LYS A 9 -8.05 -28.55 -13.80
CA LYS A 9 -8.27 -29.92 -13.29
C LYS A 9 -8.81 -30.92 -14.33
N ASN A 10 -9.31 -30.41 -15.45
CA ASN A 10 -9.79 -31.20 -16.59
C ASN A 10 -8.70 -31.45 -17.65
N GLY A 11 -7.43 -31.09 -17.36
CA GLY A 11 -6.29 -31.30 -18.25
C GLY A 11 -6.14 -30.28 -19.38
N VAL A 12 -6.91 -29.18 -19.35
CA VAL A 12 -6.83 -28.13 -20.38
C VAL A 12 -5.76 -27.10 -19.99
N ALA A 13 -4.84 -26.82 -20.91
CA ALA A 13 -3.83 -25.79 -20.75
C ALA A 13 -4.30 -24.48 -21.39
N ARG A 14 -4.27 -23.38 -20.64
CA ARG A 14 -4.61 -22.02 -21.10
C ARG A 14 -3.41 -21.09 -20.93
N LEU A 15 -3.07 -20.35 -21.99
CA LEU A 15 -2.02 -19.32 -21.96
C LEU A 15 -2.62 -17.97 -21.60
N ILE A 16 -2.28 -17.46 -20.41
CA ILE A 16 -2.67 -16.13 -19.94
C ILE A 16 -1.58 -15.14 -20.36
N THR A 17 -1.88 -14.30 -21.35
CA THR A 17 -0.94 -13.33 -21.93
C THR A 17 -0.72 -12.09 -21.06
N ASN A 18 -1.63 -11.78 -20.14
CA ASN A 18 -1.50 -10.70 -19.16
C ASN A 18 -2.00 -11.16 -17.78
N PRO A 19 -1.17 -11.86 -16.98
CA PRO A 19 -1.57 -12.45 -15.71
C PRO A 19 -2.10 -11.43 -14.69
N THR A 20 -1.73 -10.16 -14.85
CA THR A 20 -2.11 -9.04 -13.98
C THR A 20 -3.51 -8.48 -14.22
N LYS A 21 -4.14 -8.68 -15.40
CA LYS A 21 -5.51 -8.19 -15.66
C LYS A 21 -6.56 -9.24 -15.30
N GLU A 22 -6.37 -10.49 -15.70
CA GLU A 22 -7.37 -11.54 -15.46
C GLU A 22 -7.41 -12.01 -13.99
N SER A 23 -6.29 -11.95 -13.25
CA SER A 23 -6.31 -12.23 -11.80
C SER A 23 -7.08 -11.19 -10.98
N PHE A 24 -7.37 -10.01 -11.55
CA PHE A 24 -8.13 -8.93 -10.89
C PHE A 24 -9.64 -9.03 -11.15
N GLU A 25 -10.07 -9.60 -12.28
CA GLU A 25 -11.49 -9.77 -12.60
C GLU A 25 -12.09 -11.07 -12.05
N GLN A 26 -11.26 -12.04 -11.67
CA GLN A 26 -11.74 -13.27 -11.05
C GLN A 26 -12.09 -13.05 -9.57
N LYS A 27 -13.36 -12.71 -9.39
CA LYS A 27 -14.12 -12.70 -8.14
C LYS A 27 -13.79 -13.94 -7.31
N GLU A 28 -13.26 -13.67 -6.12
CA GLU A 28 -12.93 -14.59 -5.01
C GLU A 28 -11.81 -15.62 -5.27
N PRO A 29 -10.73 -15.61 -4.46
CA PRO A 29 -9.70 -16.64 -4.56
C PRO A 29 -10.30 -18.01 -4.21
N PRO A 30 -10.10 -19.05 -5.04
CA PRO A 30 -10.67 -20.37 -4.81
C PRO A 30 -10.09 -21.10 -3.58
N PHE A 31 -8.98 -20.61 -3.00
CA PHE A 31 -8.37 -21.17 -1.80
C PHE A 31 -7.74 -20.09 -0.91
N PRO A 32 -7.91 -20.17 0.43
CA PRO A 32 -7.18 -19.34 1.37
C PRO A 32 -5.71 -19.79 1.36
N GLY A 33 -4.83 -19.01 0.72
CA GLY A 33 -3.38 -19.22 0.76
C GLY A 33 -2.67 -19.32 -0.59
N THR A 34 -3.40 -19.38 -1.72
CA THR A 34 -2.75 -19.38 -3.04
C THR A 34 -2.02 -18.07 -3.29
N ALA A 35 -0.73 -18.19 -3.64
CA ALA A 35 0.16 -17.08 -3.91
C ALA A 35 -0.29 -16.25 -5.12
N THR A 36 -1.21 -15.31 -4.90
CA THR A 36 -1.25 -14.07 -5.69
C THR A 36 0.16 -13.50 -5.65
N ALA A 37 0.71 -13.17 -6.83
CA ALA A 37 2.07 -12.65 -6.97
C ALA A 37 2.41 -11.64 -5.86
N PRO A 38 3.64 -11.61 -5.32
CA PRO A 38 3.99 -10.80 -4.13
C PRO A 38 3.65 -9.30 -4.20
N GLY A 39 3.29 -8.77 -5.37
CA GLY A 39 2.78 -7.40 -5.58
C GLY A 39 1.25 -7.25 -5.77
N ALA A 40 0.47 -8.33 -5.78
CA ALA A 40 -0.99 -8.31 -5.93
C ALA A 40 -1.74 -8.38 -4.59
N ARG A 41 -1.04 -8.68 -3.49
CA ARG A 41 -1.62 -8.63 -2.15
C ARG A 41 -1.84 -7.16 -1.75
N PRO A 42 -3.01 -6.79 -1.23
CA PRO A 42 -3.21 -5.46 -0.70
C PRO A 42 -2.14 -5.21 0.37
N ARG A 43 -1.50 -4.05 0.33
CA ARG A 43 -0.55 -3.64 1.35
C ARG A 43 -1.21 -2.57 2.19
N VAL A 44 -0.99 -2.61 3.50
CA VAL A 44 -1.50 -1.61 4.43
C VAL A 44 -0.34 -0.90 5.10
N LEU A 45 -0.47 0.42 5.24
CA LEU A 45 0.47 1.23 5.99
C LEU A 45 0.05 1.20 7.47
N VAL A 46 0.96 0.79 8.35
CA VAL A 46 0.73 0.68 9.80
C VAL A 46 1.60 1.70 10.52
N TYR A 47 1.00 2.44 11.45
CA TYR A 47 1.69 3.31 12.38
C TYR A 47 2.06 2.53 13.64
N LEU A 48 3.36 2.33 13.87
CA LEU A 48 3.91 1.44 14.88
C LEU A 48 3.57 1.85 16.33
N PRO A 49 3.67 3.13 16.74
CA PRO A 49 3.43 3.49 18.14
C PRO A 49 2.04 3.16 18.68
N THR A 50 1.01 3.17 17.81
CA THR A 50 -0.36 2.77 18.19
C THR A 50 -0.83 1.50 17.49
N ASN A 51 0.05 0.84 16.73
CA ASN A 51 -0.26 -0.30 15.86
C ASN A 51 -1.53 -0.10 15.00
N GLN A 52 -1.77 1.13 14.52
CA GLN A 52 -2.99 1.48 13.77
C GLN A 52 -2.74 1.43 12.27
N VAL A 53 -3.68 0.83 11.53
CA VAL A 53 -3.69 0.86 10.06
C VAL A 53 -4.17 2.21 9.57
N ILE A 54 -3.38 2.83 8.69
CA ILE A 54 -3.71 4.09 8.04
C ILE A 54 -4.68 3.84 6.88
N ASN A 55 -5.91 4.34 7.01
CA ASN A 55 -6.99 4.15 6.05
C ASN A 55 -7.45 5.44 5.34
N SER A 56 -6.90 6.59 5.72
CA SER A 56 -7.28 7.89 5.18
C SER A 56 -6.13 8.91 5.26
N TYR A 57 -6.16 9.93 4.40
CA TYR A 57 -5.16 11.00 4.43
C TYR A 57 -5.26 11.88 5.67
N SER A 58 -6.45 12.09 6.23
CA SER A 58 -6.60 12.85 7.47
C SER A 58 -5.86 12.17 8.63
N GLN A 59 -5.95 10.85 8.73
CA GLN A 59 -5.22 10.09 9.73
C GLN A 59 -3.71 10.12 9.47
N LEU A 60 -3.29 9.96 8.21
CA LEU A 60 -1.88 10.04 7.84
C LEU A 60 -1.29 11.42 8.14
N GLU A 61 -1.99 12.49 7.78
CA GLU A 61 -1.61 13.88 8.00
C GLU A 61 -1.44 14.19 9.48
N GLN A 62 -2.34 13.71 10.34
CA GLN A 62 -2.19 13.84 11.79
C GLN A 62 -0.91 13.14 12.28
N ARG A 63 -0.68 11.88 11.89
CA ARG A 63 0.52 11.13 12.30
C ARG A 63 1.80 11.74 11.77
N LEU A 64 1.79 12.24 10.53
CA LEU A 64 2.94 12.94 9.95
C LEU A 64 3.18 14.27 10.66
N GLY A 65 2.12 15.01 11.03
CA GLY A 65 2.19 16.22 11.84
C GLY A 65 2.86 16.02 13.20
N GLU A 66 2.52 14.93 13.90
CA GLU A 66 3.16 14.53 15.16
C GLU A 66 4.67 14.27 14.99
N LEU A 67 5.11 13.91 13.79
CA LEU A 67 6.51 13.67 13.43
C LEU A 67 7.22 14.91 12.86
N GLY A 68 6.55 16.06 12.85
CA GLY A 68 7.07 17.33 12.35
C GLY A 68 6.95 17.53 10.84
N TRP A 69 6.14 16.72 10.14
CA TRP A 69 5.82 16.98 8.74
C TRP A 69 4.67 17.96 8.63
N THR A 70 4.80 18.91 7.71
CA THR A 70 3.78 19.90 7.43
C THR A 70 3.22 19.73 6.02
N ARG A 71 2.02 20.25 5.76
CA ARG A 71 1.40 20.13 4.45
C ARG A 71 1.93 21.21 3.51
N TYR A 72 2.51 20.78 2.40
CA TYR A 72 3.02 21.67 1.36
C TYR A 72 1.98 21.84 0.26
N GLN A 73 1.46 23.06 0.10
CA GLN A 73 0.54 23.40 -0.98
C GLN A 73 1.33 23.81 -2.21
N ASN A 74 1.39 22.93 -3.20
CA ASN A 74 2.03 23.22 -4.48
C ASN A 74 0.98 23.65 -5.50
N SER A 75 0.90 24.95 -5.77
CA SER A 75 -0.02 25.51 -6.76
C SER A 75 0.18 24.97 -8.19
N ASN A 76 1.37 24.40 -8.50
CA ASN A 76 1.68 23.84 -9.81
C ASN A 76 1.28 22.37 -9.97
N ARG A 77 0.93 21.67 -8.88
CA ARG A 77 0.55 20.23 -8.87
C ARG A 77 -0.70 20.03 -7.99
N PRO A 78 -1.88 20.55 -8.41
CA PRO A 78 -3.11 20.48 -7.61
C PRO A 78 -3.70 19.06 -7.49
N ASP A 79 -3.14 18.12 -8.25
CA ASP A 79 -3.44 16.68 -8.30
C ASP A 79 -2.68 15.87 -7.23
N LEU A 80 -1.68 16.48 -6.57
CA LEU A 80 -0.85 15.83 -5.57
C LEU A 80 -1.04 16.42 -4.18
N LEU A 81 -0.95 15.56 -3.18
CA LEU A 81 -0.87 15.91 -1.78
C LEU A 81 0.59 15.75 -1.33
N GLN A 82 1.24 16.86 -0.97
CA GLN A 82 2.66 16.87 -0.64
C GLN A 82 2.90 17.25 0.83
N PHE A 83 3.91 16.62 1.44
CA PHE A 83 4.35 16.90 2.80
C PHE A 83 5.85 17.16 2.84
N HIS A 84 6.26 18.22 3.53
CA HIS A 84 7.67 18.55 3.78
C HIS A 84 8.01 18.31 5.26
N ARG A 85 9.23 17.83 5.54
CA ARG A 85 9.66 17.58 6.92
C ARG A 85 10.13 18.83 7.65
N SER A 86 10.71 19.77 6.93
CA SER A 86 11.22 21.03 7.47
C SER A 86 11.59 21.93 6.30
N GLU A 87 11.46 23.25 6.48
CA GLU A 87 11.92 24.27 5.53
C GLU A 87 13.38 24.08 5.08
N LYS A 88 14.22 23.45 5.93
CA LYS A 88 15.65 23.22 5.65
C LYS A 88 15.96 21.83 5.10
N SER A 89 14.98 20.93 5.03
CA SER A 89 15.17 19.54 4.64
C SER A 89 14.58 19.28 3.27
N ALA A 90 15.35 18.64 2.39
CA ALA A 90 14.88 18.20 1.07
C ALA A 90 13.92 16.99 1.14
N HIS A 91 13.50 16.58 2.34
CA HIS A 91 12.57 15.47 2.52
C HIS A 91 11.15 15.88 2.17
N LEU A 92 10.67 15.38 1.02
CA LEU A 92 9.33 15.58 0.49
C LEU A 92 8.65 14.22 0.30
N ILE A 93 7.42 14.08 0.78
CA ILE A 93 6.52 12.96 0.48
C ILE A 93 5.49 13.46 -0.53
N SER A 94 5.29 12.72 -1.61
CA SER A 94 4.29 13.06 -2.64
C SER A 94 3.27 11.93 -2.79
N LEU A 95 2.03 12.24 -2.46
CA LEU A 95 0.91 11.31 -2.47
C LEU A 95 -0.11 11.76 -3.52
N PRO A 96 -0.89 10.83 -4.10
CA PRO A 96 -2.02 11.22 -4.94
C PRO A 96 -3.09 11.90 -4.08
N LYS A 97 -3.82 12.87 -4.65
CA LYS A 97 -4.90 13.56 -3.92
C LYS A 97 -5.99 12.62 -3.42
N ASP A 98 -6.32 11.60 -4.21
CA ASP A 98 -7.32 10.60 -3.85
C ASP A 98 -6.69 9.38 -3.19
N PHE A 99 -7.25 8.96 -2.07
CA PHE A 99 -6.76 7.79 -1.33
C PHE A 99 -6.99 6.48 -2.10
N ALA A 100 -7.95 6.43 -3.02
CA ALA A 100 -8.15 5.30 -3.92
C ALA A 100 -6.92 5.00 -4.81
N ASN A 101 -6.12 6.03 -5.08
CA ASN A 101 -4.88 5.91 -5.86
C ASN A 101 -3.65 5.63 -4.98
N PHE A 102 -3.83 5.44 -3.67
CA PHE A 102 -2.76 5.18 -2.72
C PHE A 102 -2.18 3.78 -2.88
N LYS A 103 -1.18 3.69 -3.77
CA LYS A 103 -0.43 2.47 -4.10
C LYS A 103 0.70 2.16 -3.10
N PRO A 104 1.17 0.91 -3.06
CA PRO A 104 2.30 0.51 -2.21
C PRO A 104 3.56 1.36 -2.40
N LEU A 105 3.83 1.87 -3.62
CA LEU A 105 4.96 2.75 -3.88
C LEU A 105 4.94 4.01 -2.99
N HIS A 106 3.76 4.60 -2.77
CA HIS A 106 3.59 5.75 -1.88
C HIS A 106 3.76 5.36 -0.40
N MET A 107 3.29 4.18 -0.02
CA MET A 107 3.46 3.64 1.34
C MET A 107 4.95 3.45 1.67
N TYR A 108 5.72 2.85 0.76
CA TYR A 108 7.15 2.64 0.94
C TYR A 108 7.93 3.96 0.99
N ASP A 109 7.55 4.98 0.23
CA ASP A 109 8.17 6.31 0.32
C ASP A 109 8.02 6.91 1.73
N ILE A 110 6.84 6.75 2.35
CA ILE A 110 6.59 7.17 3.73
C ILE A 110 7.46 6.38 4.72
N VAL A 111 7.51 5.04 4.58
CA VAL A 111 8.29 4.16 5.46
C VAL A 111 9.78 4.45 5.36
N VAL A 112 10.32 4.68 4.17
CA VAL A 112 11.75 5.01 4.00
C VAL A 112 12.10 6.31 4.74
N LYS A 113 11.22 7.31 4.70
CA LYS A 113 11.45 8.60 5.37
C LYS A 113 11.16 8.58 6.88
N ASN A 114 10.36 7.62 7.35
CA ASN A 114 9.86 7.51 8.72
C ASN A 114 9.95 6.08 9.27
N ARG A 115 11.09 5.41 9.04
CA ARG A 115 11.27 3.96 9.27
C ARG A 115 10.94 3.50 10.68
N SER A 116 11.17 4.34 11.69
CA SER A 116 10.91 4.01 13.09
C SER A 116 9.43 4.07 13.48
N PHE A 117 8.59 4.68 12.63
CA PHE A 117 7.19 4.97 12.96
C PHE A 117 6.19 4.27 12.04
N PHE A 118 6.61 3.88 10.84
CA PHE A 118 5.72 3.25 9.87
C PHE A 118 6.27 1.93 9.33
N GLN A 119 5.36 1.01 9.04
CA GLN A 119 5.64 -0.26 8.39
C GLN A 119 4.58 -0.56 7.33
N VAL A 120 4.97 -1.23 6.25
CA VAL A 120 4.03 -1.82 5.30
C VAL A 120 3.82 -3.29 5.68
N SER A 121 2.58 -3.68 5.98
CA SER A 121 2.18 -5.04 6.35
C SER A 121 1.12 -5.59 5.41
N ASP A 122 0.94 -6.92 5.41
CA ASP A 122 -0.22 -7.54 4.78
C ASP A 122 -1.47 -7.38 5.67
N PRO A 123 -2.67 -7.20 5.10
CA PRO A 123 -3.91 -7.00 5.86
C PRO A 123 -4.28 -8.21 6.72
N THR A 124 -3.82 -9.42 6.37
CA THR A 124 -4.07 -10.64 7.15
C THR A 124 -3.21 -10.70 8.41
N THR A 125 -2.01 -10.13 8.40
CA THR A 125 -1.07 -10.14 9.53
C THR A 125 -1.44 -9.19 10.67
N VAL A 126 -2.28 -8.18 10.44
CA VAL A 126 -2.69 -7.23 11.49
C VAL A 126 -3.84 -7.74 12.36
N SER A 127 -4.43 -8.91 12.04
CA SER A 127 -5.56 -9.48 12.78
C SER A 127 -5.18 -10.41 13.95
N SER A 128 -3.89 -10.70 14.17
CA SER A 128 -3.45 -11.74 15.10
C SER A 128 -2.86 -11.25 16.43
N SER A 129 -2.98 -9.96 16.78
CA SER A 129 -2.56 -9.47 18.10
C SER A 129 -3.76 -9.16 19.00
N SER A 130 -4.52 -10.19 19.36
CA SER A 130 -5.34 -10.15 20.58
C SER A 130 -4.43 -10.44 21.77
N PRO A 131 -4.42 -9.61 22.83
CA PRO A 131 -3.75 -9.96 24.07
C PRO A 131 -4.59 -11.03 24.77
N SER A 132 -4.03 -12.22 24.96
CA SER A 132 -4.56 -13.18 25.91
C SER A 132 -4.42 -12.59 27.30
N ILE A 133 -5.56 -12.44 28.00
CA ILE A 133 -5.62 -12.20 29.45
C ILE A 133 -5.24 -13.50 30.16
#